data_AF-A0A519C004-F1
#
_entry.id   AF-A0A519C004-F1
#
_cell.length_a   1.000
_cell.length_b   1.000
_cell.length_c   1.000
_cell.angle_alpha   90.00
_cell.angle_beta   90.00
_cell.angle_gamma   90.00
#
_symmetry.space_group_name_H-M   'P 1'
#
loop_
_entity.id
_entity.type
_entity.pdbx_description
1 polymer ?
#
loop_
_entity_poly.entity_id
_entity_poly.type
_entity_poly.pdbx_seq_one_letter_code
_entity_poly.pdbx_strand_id
1 'polypeptide(L)' 'MLSFLSSGTINRGAKNFEDIQKITGLERGELVSILKDLEDRRLIKVEEKSGLFSHKVELYITDKGLKKILTS' A
#
# COMPACT_ATOMS: atom_id res chain seq x y z
N MET A 1 8.42 8.56 -2.76
CA MET A 1 7.86 7.18 -2.79
C MET A 1 7.78 6.61 -1.37
N LEU A 2 8.87 6.35 -0.65
CA LEU A 2 8.79 5.93 0.78
C LEU A 2 8.04 6.91 1.70
N SER A 3 7.93 8.18 1.31
CA SER A 3 7.10 9.20 1.96
C SER A 3 5.61 8.83 2.06
N PHE A 4 5.06 8.05 1.13
CA PHE A 4 3.66 7.59 1.19
C PHE A 4 3.44 6.56 2.30
N LEU A 5 4.47 5.74 2.59
CA LEU A 5 4.45 4.76 3.69
C LEU A 5 4.72 5.42 5.05
N SER A 6 5.47 6.53 5.07
CA SER A 6 5.86 7.27 6.27
C SER A 6 4.81 8.25 6.78
N SER A 7 4.00 8.83 5.89
CA SER A 7 2.82 9.59 6.31
C SER A 7 1.94 8.63 7.12
N GLY A 8 1.49 9.02 8.31
CA GLY A 8 0.61 8.23 9.20
C GLY A 8 -0.76 7.85 8.59
N THR A 9 -0.89 7.84 7.27
CA THR A 9 -2.02 7.45 6.45
C THR A 9 -2.08 5.96 6.13
N ILE A 10 -0.97 5.19 6.24
CA ILE A 10 -1.00 3.71 6.32
C ILE A 10 -0.99 3.26 7.79
N ASN A 11 -1.59 4.06 8.67
CA ASN A 11 -1.96 3.55 9.97
C ASN A 11 -3.15 2.61 9.80
N ARG A 12 -2.91 1.29 9.91
CA ARG A 12 -3.93 0.25 10.13
C ARG A 12 -4.91 0.00 8.95
N GLY A 13 -4.41 -0.45 7.80
CA GLY A 13 -5.20 -1.20 6.80
C GLY A 13 -6.33 -0.45 6.07
N ALA A 14 -6.41 0.88 6.20
CA ALA A 14 -7.62 1.61 5.83
C ALA A 14 -7.69 2.16 4.40
N LYS A 15 -6.58 2.22 3.65
CA LYS A 15 -6.58 2.83 2.30
C LYS A 15 -6.80 1.81 1.21
N ASN A 16 -7.82 2.07 0.38
CA ASN A 16 -8.10 1.29 -0.81
C ASN A 16 -7.23 1.73 -2.00
N PHE A 17 -7.05 0.85 -2.98
CA PHE A 17 -6.22 1.10 -4.17
C PHE A 17 -6.59 2.40 -4.89
N GLU A 18 -7.88 2.71 -4.98
CA GLU A 18 -8.40 3.89 -5.68
C GLU A 18 -8.04 5.20 -4.95
N ASP A 19 -8.06 5.20 -3.62
CA ASP A 19 -7.62 6.34 -2.81
C ASP A 19 -6.12 6.63 -3.01
N ILE A 20 -5.32 5.57 -3.19
CA ILE A 20 -3.89 5.71 -3.47
C ILE A 20 -3.70 6.32 -4.85
N GLN A 21 -4.39 5.81 -5.87
CA GLN A 21 -4.35 6.41 -7.21
C GLN A 21 -4.73 7.89 -7.19
N LYS A 22 -5.80 8.26 -6.46
CA LYS A 22 -6.24 9.66 -6.34
C LYS A 22 -5.19 10.55 -5.70
N ILE A 23 -4.47 10.06 -4.69
CA ILE A 23 -3.47 10.84 -3.95
C ILE A 23 -2.15 10.94 -4.72
N THR A 24 -1.73 9.85 -5.37
CA THR A 24 -0.43 9.78 -6.04
C THR A 24 -0.50 10.22 -7.50
N GLY A 25 -1.69 10.23 -8.12
CA GLY A 25 -1.87 10.46 -9.54
C GLY A 25 -1.36 9.31 -10.42
N LEU A 26 -0.98 8.17 -9.83
CA LEU A 26 -0.38 7.05 -10.56
C LEU A 26 -1.44 6.31 -11.38
N GLU A 27 -1.07 5.95 -12.61
CA GLU A 27 -1.86 5.04 -13.41
C GLU A 27 -1.95 3.66 -12.75
N ARG A 28 -3.01 2.91 -13.06
CA ARG A 28 -3.27 1.61 -12.46
C ARG A 28 -2.09 0.65 -12.63
N GLY A 29 -1.52 0.58 -13.84
CA GLY A 29 -0.41 -0.32 -14.14
C GLY A 29 0.86 0.03 -13.35
N GLU A 30 1.17 1.32 -13.26
CA GLU A 30 2.31 1.82 -12.49
C GLU A 30 2.13 1.52 -10.99
N LEU A 31 0.95 1.84 -10.44
CA LEU A 31 0.66 1.55 -9.03
C LEU A 31 0.72 0.04 -8.73
N VAL A 32 0.17 -0.82 -9.60
CA VAL A 32 0.26 -2.28 -9.44
C VAL A 32 1.72 -2.73 -9.42
N SER A 33 2.55 -2.24 -10.35
CA SER A 33 3.97 -2.60 -10.40
C SER A 33 4.71 -2.21 -9.12
N ILE A 34 4.39 -1.05 -8.56
CA ILE A 34 4.99 -0.54 -7.32
C ILE A 34 4.57 -1.40 -6.13
N LEU A 35 3.26 -1.68 -5.99
CA LEU A 35 2.75 -2.48 -4.88
C LEU A 35 3.32 -3.90 -4.93
N LYS A 36 3.47 -4.47 -6.13
CA LYS A 36 4.10 -5.77 -6.33
C LYS A 36 5.57 -5.78 -5.91
N ASP A 37 6.37 -4.78 -6.32
CA ASP A 37 7.77 -4.67 -5.85
C ASP A 37 7.87 -4.59 -4.32
N LEU A 38 7.00 -3.80 -3.69
CA LEU A 38 6.99 -3.64 -2.25
C LEU A 38 6.57 -4.93 -1.52
N GLU A 39 5.65 -5.69 -2.09
CA GLU A 39 5.22 -7.00 -1.57
C GLU A 39 6.30 -8.07 -1.76
N ASP A 40 6.93 -8.15 -2.93
CA ASP A 40 8.05 -9.06 -3.23
C ASP A 40 9.23 -8.81 -2.27
N ARG A 41 9.47 -7.54 -1.93
CA ARG A 41 10.48 -7.13 -0.95
C ARG A 41 10.05 -7.37 0.51
N ARG A 42 8.83 -7.86 0.73
CA ARG A 42 8.19 -8.10 2.02
C ARG A 42 8.15 -6.85 2.88
N LEU A 43 7.90 -5.69 2.26
CA LEU A 43 7.76 -4.41 2.97
C LEU A 43 6.29 -4.14 3.30
N ILE A 44 5.38 -4.55 2.42
CA ILE A 44 3.94 -4.50 2.62
C ILE A 44 3.30 -5.87 2.40
N LYS A 45 2.04 -6.00 2.81
CA LYS A 45 1.13 -7.06 2.41
C LYS A 45 -0.08 -6.42 1.73
N VAL A 46 -0.46 -6.96 0.57
CA VAL A 46 -1.68 -6.57 -0.13
C VAL A 46 -2.74 -7.62 0.16
N GLU A 47 -3.89 -7.21 0.70
CA GLU A 47 -5.04 -8.10 0.88
C GLU A 47 -6.20 -7.63 0.00
N GLU A 48 -6.68 -8.50 -0.86
CA GLU A 48 -7.91 -8.25 -1.61
C GLU A 48 -9.09 -8.82 -0.83
N LYS A 49 -9.99 -7.95 -0.39
CA LYS A 49 -11.25 -8.31 0.25
C LYS A 49 -12.38 -8.12 -0.74
N SER A 50 -13.07 -9.23 -1.04
CA SER A 50 -14.33 -9.19 -1.76
C SER A 50 -15.47 -8.99 -0.77
N GLY A 51 -16.13 -7.83 -0.82
CA GLY A 51 -17.39 -7.58 -0.13
C GLY A 51 -18.58 -7.79 -1.06
N LEU A 52 -19.80 -7.78 -0.52
CA LEU A 52 -21.04 -8.05 -1.26
C LEU A 52 -21.27 -7.10 -2.47
N PHE A 53 -20.61 -5.94 -2.51
CA PHE A 53 -20.75 -4.93 -3.56
C PHE A 53 -19.44 -4.24 -4.00
N SER A 54 -18.27 -4.65 -3.50
CA SER A 54 -16.99 -4.03 -3.89
C SER A 54 -15.78 -4.94 -3.71
N HIS A 55 -14.82 -4.81 -4.61
CA HIS A 55 -13.47 -5.34 -4.45
C HIS A 55 -12.64 -4.26 -3.76
N LYS A 56 -12.29 -4.49 -2.50
CA LYS A 56 -11.48 -3.58 -1.70
C LYS A 56 -10.09 -4.16 -1.55
N VAL A 57 -9.08 -3.44 -2.01
CA VAL A 57 -7.68 -3.76 -1.72
C VAL A 57 -7.30 -3.06 -0.42
N GLU A 58 -6.70 -3.76 0.53
CA GLU A 58 -6.16 -3.18 1.76
C GLU A 58 -4.65 -3.38 1.79
N LEU A 59 -3.91 -2.33 2.19
CA LEU A 59 -2.47 -2.37 2.31
C LEU A 59 -2.05 -2.35 3.78
N TYR A 60 -1.18 -3.29 4.14
CA TYR A 60 -0.62 -3.42 5.47
C TYR A 60 0.90 -3.28 5.42
N ILE A 61 1.47 -2.43 6.28
CA ILE A 61 2.93 -2.38 6.45
C ILE A 61 3.38 -3.57 7.30
N THR A 62 4.47 -4.21 6.91
CA THR A 62 5.11 -5.29 7.69
C THR A 62 6.10 -4.71 8.70
N ASP A 63 6.52 -5.49 9.69
CA ASP A 63 7.59 -5.09 10.62
C ASP A 63 8.89 -4.74 9.88
N LYS A 64 9.21 -5.46 8.81
CA LYS A 64 10.37 -5.19 7.95
C LYS A 64 10.23 -3.84 7.23
N GLY A 65 9.05 -3.57 6.68
CA GLY A 65 8.71 -2.29 6.07
C GLY A 65 8.81 -1.14 7.06
N LEU A 66 8.23 -1.32 8.26
CA LEU A 66 8.26 -0.34 9.33
C LEU A 66 9.70 -0.04 9.78
N LYS A 67 10.51 -1.09 10.02
CA LYS A 67 11.93 -0.92 10.35
C LYS A 67 12.67 -0.14 9.26
N LYS A 68 12.44 -0.44 7.98
CA LYS A 68 13.07 0.27 6.87
C LYS A 68 12.73 1.76 6.89
N ILE A 69 11.49 2.14 7.17
CA ILE A 69 11.07 3.54 7.27
C ILE A 69 11.75 4.23 8.46
N LEU A 70 11.79 3.58 9.62
CA LEU A 70 12.37 4.16 10.83
C LEU A 70 13.89 4.33 10.77
N THR A 71 14.56 3.62 9.86
CA THR A 71 16.03 3.66 9.70
C THR A 71 16.50 4.32 8.40
N SER A 72 15.59 4.85 7.57
CA SER A 72 15.92 5.56 6.32
C SER A 72 15.76 7.06 6.50
#